data_AF-X0WHB4-F1
#
_entry.id   AF-X0WHB4-F1
#
_cell.length_a   1.000
_cell.length_b   1.000
_cell.length_c   1.000
_cell.angle_alpha   90.00
_cell.angle_beta   90.00
_cell.angle_gamma   90.00
#
_symmetry.space_group_name_H-M   'P 1'
#
loop_
_entity.id
_entity.type
_entity.pdbx_description
1 polymer ?
#
loop_
_entity_poly.entity_id
_entity_poly.type
_entity_poly.pdbx_seq_one_letter_code
_entity_poly.pdbx_strand_id
1 'polypeptide(L)'
;MRQRSIELHDSLYHPAPKINVWEWAEKHVDFSLEPRYETPLHGAYSSNFLPMWKEIQENFTDLSIREQWILKNSRAGASENCLLNPLRYTVAVAPKST
;
A
#
# COMPACT_ATOMS: atom_id res chain seq x y z
N MET A 1 -32.41 12.45 1.99
CA MET A 1 -31.60 12.69 0.77
C MET A 1 -30.53 13.79 0.94
N ARG A 2 -30.82 14.95 1.56
CA ARG A 2 -29.84 16.04 1.76
C ARG A 2 -28.61 15.72 2.62
N GLN A 3 -28.71 14.79 3.57
CA GLN A 3 -27.61 14.46 4.49
C GLN A 3 -26.45 13.72 3.80
N ARG A 4 -26.77 12.77 2.90
CA ARG A 4 -25.79 12.02 2.11
C ARG A 4 -24.97 12.89 1.16
N SER A 5 -25.55 13.95 0.61
CA SER A 5 -24.82 14.83 -0.32
C SER A 5 -23.79 15.69 0.41
N ILE A 6 -24.06 16.09 1.66
CA ILE A 6 -23.12 16.88 2.46
C ILE A 6 -21.94 16.01 2.90
N GLU A 7 -22.20 14.77 3.34
CA GLU A 7 -21.16 13.79 3.69
C GLU A 7 -20.23 13.45 2.50
N LEU A 8 -20.80 13.29 1.30
CA LEU A 8 -20.03 13.08 0.07
C LEU A 8 -19.13 14.29 -0.24
N HIS A 9 -19.66 15.50 -0.12
CA HIS A 9 -18.86 16.72 -0.31
C HIS A 9 -17.76 16.85 0.73
N ASP A 10 -18.04 16.62 2.02
CA ASP A 10 -17.02 16.67 3.08
C ASP A 10 -15.90 15.65 2.84
N SER A 11 -16.21 14.45 2.34
CA SER A 11 -15.21 13.45 1.99
C SER A 11 -14.30 13.85 0.81
N LEU A 12 -14.76 14.76 -0.04
CA LEU A 12 -13.95 15.34 -1.12
C LEU A 12 -13.00 16.44 -0.60
N TYR A 13 -13.37 17.14 0.47
CA TYR A 13 -12.59 18.24 1.04
C TYR A 13 -11.63 17.81 2.15
N HIS A 14 -11.87 16.64 2.76
CA HIS A 14 -10.94 16.04 3.70
C HIS A 14 -10.13 14.97 2.98
N PRO A 15 -8.89 15.28 2.51
CA PRO A 15 -8.04 14.25 1.95
C PRO A 15 -7.91 13.13 2.97
N ALA A 16 -8.05 11.88 2.52
CA ALA A 16 -7.82 10.72 3.37
C ALA A 16 -6.49 10.91 4.11
N PRO A 17 -6.43 10.59 5.41
CA PRO A 17 -5.22 10.76 6.20
C PRO A 17 -4.05 10.15 5.43
N LYS A 18 -2.99 10.93 5.24
CA LYS A 18 -1.75 10.51 4.57
C LYS A 18 -1.06 9.46 5.45
N ILE A 19 -1.59 8.25 5.43
CA ILE A 19 -0.92 7.09 5.98
C ILE A 19 0.11 6.62 4.97
N ASN A 20 1.23 6.13 5.47
CA ASN A 20 2.24 5.55 4.61
C ASN A 20 1.70 4.27 3.97
N VAL A 21 2.22 3.95 2.78
CA VAL A 21 1.81 2.75 2.02
C VAL A 21 1.90 1.48 2.87
N TRP A 22 2.95 1.34 3.69
CA TRP A 22 3.13 0.17 4.55
C TRP A 22 2.10 0.13 5.69
N GLU A 23 1.71 1.27 6.26
CA GLU A 23 0.67 1.36 7.30
C GLU A 23 -0.71 0.99 6.74
N TRP A 24 -0.98 1.40 5.50
CA TRP A 24 -2.18 0.95 4.79
C TRP A 24 -2.13 -0.56 4.55
N ALA A 25 -1.00 -1.09 4.11
CA ALA A 25 -0.85 -2.51 3.82
C ALA A 25 -1.04 -3.39 5.06
N GLU A 26 -0.53 -3.00 6.24
CA GLU A 26 -0.74 -3.75 7.49
C GLU A 26 -2.22 -3.88 7.88
N LYS A 27 -3.07 -2.95 7.44
CA LYS A 27 -4.50 -2.93 7.74
C LYS A 27 -5.36 -3.66 6.69
N HIS A 28 -4.87 -3.83 5.46
CA HIS A 28 -5.70 -4.24 4.32
C HIS A 28 -5.15 -5.42 3.51
N VAL A 29 -3.87 -5.77 3.65
CA VAL A 29 -3.25 -6.87 2.91
C VAL A 29 -3.15 -8.09 3.82
N ASP A 30 -3.84 -9.15 3.45
CA ASP A 30 -3.81 -10.44 4.13
C ASP A 30 -3.51 -11.56 3.12
N PHE A 31 -2.37 -12.22 3.30
CA PHE A 31 -1.92 -13.31 2.43
C PHE A 31 -2.65 -14.62 2.70
N SER A 32 -3.39 -14.75 3.81
CA SER A 32 -4.21 -15.93 4.09
C SER A 32 -5.41 -16.08 3.16
N LEU A 33 -5.80 -14.99 2.48
CA LEU A 33 -6.93 -14.97 1.55
C LEU A 33 -6.62 -15.62 0.19
N GLU A 34 -5.35 -15.85 -0.13
CA GLU A 34 -4.92 -16.50 -1.37
C GLU A 34 -4.45 -17.93 -1.08
N PRO A 35 -5.32 -18.95 -1.28
CA PRO A 35 -5.05 -20.34 -0.88
C PRO A 35 -3.93 -21.00 -1.70
N ARG A 36 -3.52 -20.40 -2.83
CA ARG A 36 -2.43 -20.92 -3.67
C ARG A 36 -1.04 -20.56 -3.16
N TYR A 37 -0.92 -19.68 -2.16
CA TYR A 37 0.38 -19.35 -1.58
C TYR A 37 0.92 -20.50 -0.73
N GLU A 38 1.81 -21.31 -1.29
CA GLU A 38 2.55 -22.36 -0.57
C GLU A 38 3.76 -21.75 0.16
N THR A 39 3.51 -20.99 1.23
CA THR A 39 4.58 -20.40 2.06
C THR A 39 4.21 -20.50 3.54
N PRO A 40 5.15 -20.81 4.46
CA PRO A 40 4.86 -20.78 5.89
C PRO A 40 4.42 -19.39 6.39
N LEU A 41 4.70 -18.33 5.63
CA LEU A 41 4.30 -16.97 5.94
C LEU A 41 2.86 -16.74 5.48
N HIS A 42 1.92 -16.92 6.42
CA HIS A 42 0.50 -16.66 6.22
C HIS A 42 -0.01 -15.55 7.14
N GLY A 43 -1.08 -14.87 6.72
CA GLY A 43 -1.77 -13.85 7.51
C GLY A 43 -1.50 -12.43 7.01
N ALA A 44 -1.78 -11.47 7.88
CA ALA A 44 -1.65 -10.05 7.59
C ALA A 44 -0.22 -9.66 7.23
N TYR A 45 -0.08 -8.72 6.30
CA TYR A 45 1.20 -8.08 6.01
C TYR A 45 1.76 -7.46 7.30
N SER A 46 3.06 -7.70 7.55
CA SER A 46 3.78 -7.11 8.67
C SER A 46 5.00 -6.36 8.18
N SER A 47 5.03 -5.05 8.44
CA SER A 47 6.16 -4.19 8.10
C SER A 47 7.39 -4.46 8.98
N ASN A 48 7.22 -5.15 10.11
CA ASN A 48 8.30 -5.50 11.02
C ASN A 48 9.11 -6.72 10.54
N PHE A 49 8.56 -7.53 9.63
CA PHE A 49 9.29 -8.67 9.06
C PHE A 49 10.46 -8.19 8.19
N LEU A 50 10.27 -7.12 7.43
CA LEU A 50 11.31 -6.49 6.59
C LEU A 50 11.26 -4.96 6.75
N PRO A 51 11.78 -4.41 7.88
CA PRO A 51 11.65 -3.00 8.22
C PRO A 51 12.25 -2.03 7.20
N MET A 52 13.31 -2.47 6.50
CA MET A 52 13.98 -1.66 5.47
C MET A 52 13.08 -1.36 4.26
N TRP A 53 11.93 -2.01 4.12
CA TRP A 53 10.97 -1.71 3.06
C TRP A 53 10.01 -0.58 3.40
N LYS A 54 10.02 -0.07 4.62
CA LYS A 54 9.21 1.10 5.01
C LYS A 54 9.64 2.33 4.23
N GLU A 55 10.93 2.64 4.25
CA GLU A 55 11.53 3.76 3.51
C GLU A 55 11.21 3.68 2.01
N ILE A 56 11.36 2.48 1.43
CA ILE A 56 11.06 2.27 0.02
C ILE A 56 9.59 2.62 -0.28
N GLN A 57 8.66 2.15 0.56
CA GLN A 57 7.23 2.38 0.42
C GLN A 57 6.82 3.83 0.71
N GLU A 58 7.51 4.52 1.60
CA GLU A 58 7.30 5.95 1.89
C GLU A 58 7.68 6.83 0.69
N ASN A 59 8.81 6.50 0.04
CA ASN A 59 9.30 7.21 -1.15
C ASN A 59 8.29 7.22 -2.30
N PHE A 60 7.42 6.21 -2.44
CA PHE A 60 6.39 6.17 -3.49
C PHE A 60 5.33 7.26 -3.37
N THR A 61 5.14 7.79 -2.16
CA THR A 61 4.17 8.86 -1.89
C THR A 61 4.83 10.22 -1.68
N ASP A 62 6.15 10.27 -1.66
CA ASP A 62 6.92 11.50 -1.54
C ASP A 62 7.07 12.18 -2.91
N LEU A 63 6.49 13.36 -3.05
CA LEU A 63 6.52 14.16 -4.28
C LEU A 63 7.90 14.78 -4.56
N SER A 64 8.80 14.80 -3.58
CA SER A 64 10.18 15.27 -3.75
C SER A 64 11.07 14.22 -4.43
N ILE A 65 10.67 12.95 -4.38
CA ILE A 65 11.39 11.83 -4.99
C ILE A 65 10.93 11.66 -6.44
N ARG A 66 11.84 11.91 -7.39
CA ARG A 66 11.58 11.73 -8.82
C ARG A 66 11.77 10.30 -9.28
N GLU A 67 12.72 9.58 -8.67
CA GLU A 67 13.14 8.26 -9.12
C GLU A 67 13.63 7.43 -7.94
N GLN A 68 13.36 6.12 -7.99
CA GLN A 68 13.80 5.16 -7.00
C GLN A 68 14.34 3.90 -7.70
N TRP A 69 15.57 3.53 -7.37
CA TRP A 69 16.22 2.33 -7.89
C TRP A 69 16.20 1.22 -6.84
N ILE A 70 15.55 0.10 -7.16
CA ILE A 70 15.46 -1.06 -6.26
C ILE A 70 16.24 -2.21 -6.89
N LEU A 71 17.41 -2.52 -6.31
CA LEU A 71 18.19 -3.69 -6.70
C LEU A 71 17.95 -4.82 -5.71
N LYS A 72 17.47 -5.95 -6.21
CA LYS A 72 17.15 -7.11 -5.37
C LYS A 72 17.39 -8.43 -6.12
N ASN A 73 17.79 -9.47 -5.38
CA ASN A 73 18.05 -10.80 -5.92
C ASN A 73 16.77 -11.47 -6.44
N SER A 74 16.77 -12.15 -7.58
CA SER A 74 15.53 -12.69 -8.17
C SER A 74 14.72 -13.62 -7.24
N ARG A 75 15.35 -14.31 -6.29
CA ARG A 75 14.74 -15.41 -5.51
C ARG A 75 14.07 -15.04 -4.17
N ALA A 76 14.19 -13.82 -3.65
CA ALA A 76 13.52 -13.52 -2.37
C ALA A 76 12.02 -13.18 -2.59
N GLY A 77 11.14 -14.17 -2.40
CA GLY A 77 9.71 -14.07 -2.74
C GLY A 77 8.92 -12.93 -2.05
N ALA A 78 9.43 -12.38 -0.95
CA ALA A 78 8.73 -11.30 -0.25
C ALA A 78 8.77 -9.95 -1.01
N SER A 79 9.71 -9.73 -1.94
CA SER A 79 10.03 -8.40 -2.48
C SER A 79 8.99 -7.78 -3.39
N GLU A 80 8.07 -8.59 -3.91
CA GLU A 80 7.01 -8.08 -4.78
C GLU A 80 6.14 -7.06 -4.02
N ASN A 81 6.01 -7.21 -2.71
CA ASN A 81 5.27 -6.29 -1.85
C ASN A 81 5.88 -4.89 -1.79
N CYS A 82 7.17 -4.71 -2.10
CA CYS A 82 7.77 -3.37 -2.23
C CYS A 82 7.11 -2.53 -3.32
N LEU A 83 6.62 -3.17 -4.40
CA LEU A 83 5.97 -2.51 -5.52
C LEU A 83 4.45 -2.70 -5.50
N LEU A 84 3.98 -3.88 -5.11
CA LEU A 84 2.55 -4.19 -5.08
C LEU A 84 1.80 -3.37 -4.03
N ASN A 85 2.38 -3.11 -2.86
CA ASN A 85 1.70 -2.31 -1.84
C ASN A 85 1.48 -0.86 -2.33
N PRO A 86 2.48 -0.15 -2.89
CA PRO A 86 2.27 1.16 -3.50
C PRO A 86 1.19 1.16 -4.60
N LEU A 87 1.18 0.13 -5.46
CA LEU A 87 0.18 0.01 -6.53
C LEU A 87 -1.24 -0.16 -5.94
N ARG A 88 -1.41 -1.10 -5.00
CA ARG A 88 -2.68 -1.33 -4.30
C ARG A 88 -3.15 -0.07 -3.58
N TYR A 89 -2.24 0.60 -2.87
CA TYR A 89 -2.50 1.85 -2.17
C TYR A 89 -2.97 2.96 -3.12
N THR A 90 -2.28 3.13 -4.24
CA THR A 90 -2.63 4.15 -5.26
C THR A 90 -4.05 3.93 -5.79
N VAL A 91 -4.39 2.68 -6.12
CA VAL A 91 -5.74 2.32 -6.57
C VAL A 91 -6.80 2.55 -5.49
N ALA A 92 -6.48 2.24 -4.23
CA ALA A 92 -7.41 2.37 -3.11
C ALA A 92 -7.67 3.82 -2.70
N VAL A 93 -6.64 4.68 -2.72
CA VAL A 93 -6.71 6.04 -2.14
C VAL A 93 -6.92 7.12 -3.18
N ALA A 94 -6.38 6.96 -4.39
CA ALA A 94 -6.50 7.94 -5.45
C ALA A 94 -6.50 7.24 -6.82
N PRO A 95 -7.57 6.48 -7.14
CA PRO A 95 -7.67 5.82 -8.43
C PRO A 95 -7.60 6.87 -9.54
N LYS A 96 -6.51 6.85 -10.32
CA LYS A 96 -6.39 7.71 -11.50
C LYS A 96 -7.42 7.25 -12.52
N SER A 97 -8.29 8.15 -12.98
CA SER A 97 -9.14 7.88 -14.14
C SER A 97 -8.25 7.60 -15.34
N THR A 98 -8.47 6.47 -16.00
CA THR A 98 -7.82 6.12 -17.27
C THR A 98 -8.38 6.95 -18.41
#